data_AF-A0A950K6T3-F1
#
_entry.id   AF-A0A950K6T3-F1
#
_cell.length_a   1.000
_cell.length_b   1.000
_cell.length_c   1.000
_cell.angle_alpha   90.00
_cell.angle_beta   90.00
_cell.angle_gamma   90.00
#
_symmetry.space_group_name_H-M   'P 1'
#
loop_
_entity.id
_entity.type
_entity.pdbx_description
1 polymer ?
#
loop_
_entity_poly.entity_id
_entity_poly.type
_entity_poly.pdbx_seq_one_letter_code
_entity_poly.pdbx_strand_id
1 'polypeptide(L)'
;MITQVKRGWLNSTAELHDKGDVAFYLPWIPVAALANDVTLEDKVIRLKQRLPGDPERYKSGYVLLDNEMVLFQWNGDNGLTLSMPPRFDGQKGLYRGMFGTQEAGHSATNCLAYGMPFRVWDTYKPREFDNSMVYFQWSTQLDLAHWNSYLWRQTIPQSDKNIVVHGMARLDGKGNFWDAPGMNDMTLLIDSVAGGGNVKVNRTGHLNDAGQFDVRFYVEYKPGSFDAQNPRQAESWKRCPKIQEIQAEYDRPTQTLHHEDR
;
A
#
# COMPACT_ATOMS: atom_id res chain seq x y z
N MET A 1 -9.10 26.47 17.42
CA MET A 1 -8.58 25.62 16.33
C MET A 1 -9.66 25.57 15.25
N ILE A 2 -9.38 25.99 14.01
CA ILE A 2 -10.37 25.92 12.93
C ILE A 2 -10.41 24.48 12.44
N THR A 3 -11.50 23.78 12.70
CA THR A 3 -11.83 22.46 12.16
C THR A 3 -12.92 22.63 11.11
N GLN A 4 -13.05 21.67 10.17
CA GLN A 4 -14.10 21.67 9.13
C GLN A 4 -14.03 22.79 8.06
N VAL A 5 -12.83 23.18 7.62
CA VAL A 5 -12.70 24.10 6.48
C VAL A 5 -13.21 23.41 5.22
N LYS A 6 -14.25 23.97 4.61
CA LYS A 6 -14.75 23.53 3.31
C LYS A 6 -14.20 24.42 2.19
N ARG A 7 -13.87 23.82 1.05
CA ARG A 7 -13.41 24.56 -0.14
C ARG A 7 -14.27 24.18 -1.34
N GLY A 8 -14.66 25.19 -2.09
CA GLY A 8 -15.32 25.06 -3.38
C GLY A 8 -14.65 25.99 -4.38
N TRP A 9 -14.76 25.66 -5.66
CA TRP A 9 -14.20 26.45 -6.76
C TRP A 9 -15.29 26.67 -7.81
N LEU A 10 -15.48 27.92 -8.26
CA LEU A 10 -16.38 28.30 -9.36
C LEU A 10 -17.72 27.53 -9.39
N ASN A 11 -18.63 27.86 -8.46
CA ASN A 11 -19.95 27.22 -8.32
C ASN A 11 -19.95 25.72 -7.97
N SER A 12 -18.80 25.11 -7.65
CA SER A 12 -18.80 23.78 -7.06
C SER A 12 -19.39 23.79 -5.65
N THR A 13 -19.94 22.66 -5.22
CA THR A 13 -20.22 22.44 -3.80
C THR A 13 -18.92 22.53 -3.01
N ALA A 14 -18.95 23.23 -1.88
CA ALA A 14 -17.79 23.30 -0.98
C ALA A 14 -17.69 21.99 -0.18
N GLU A 15 -16.57 21.29 -0.30
CA GLU A 15 -16.31 20.00 0.33
C GLU A 15 -15.26 20.13 1.44
N LEU A 16 -15.24 19.18 2.38
CA LEU A 16 -14.23 19.15 3.43
C LEU A 16 -12.86 18.82 2.84
N HIS A 17 -11.84 19.56 3.25
CA HIS A 17 -10.44 19.29 2.91
C HIS A 17 -9.58 19.37 4.16
N ASP A 18 -8.47 18.62 4.18
CA ASP A 18 -7.52 18.73 5.27
C ASP A 18 -6.79 20.08 5.20
N LYS A 19 -6.34 20.55 6.37
CA LYS A 19 -5.67 21.84 6.48
C LYS A 19 -4.35 21.79 5.70
N GLY A 20 -4.25 22.62 4.67
CA GLY A 20 -3.05 22.73 3.84
C GLY A 20 -3.08 21.91 2.56
N ASP A 21 -4.18 21.17 2.30
CA ASP A 21 -4.35 20.42 1.07
C ASP A 21 -4.27 21.33 -0.15
N VAL A 22 -3.57 20.88 -1.19
CA VAL A 22 -3.56 21.54 -2.49
C VAL A 22 -4.81 21.10 -3.24
N ALA A 23 -5.54 22.06 -3.82
CA ALA A 23 -6.65 21.77 -4.71
C ALA A 23 -6.14 21.79 -6.15
N PHE A 24 -6.40 20.72 -6.90
CA PHE A 24 -6.08 20.65 -8.32
C PHE A 24 -7.36 20.79 -9.14
N TYR A 25 -7.36 21.72 -10.08
CA TYR A 25 -8.41 21.80 -11.08
C TYR A 25 -8.12 20.78 -12.19
N LEU A 26 -9.04 19.83 -12.37
CA LEU A 26 -8.98 18.82 -13.42
C LEU A 26 -10.11 19.10 -14.43
N PRO A 27 -9.88 19.96 -15.43
CA PRO A 27 -10.90 20.32 -16.43
C PRO A 27 -11.39 19.15 -17.26
N TRP A 28 -10.56 18.12 -17.41
CA TRP A 28 -10.89 16.88 -18.10
C TRP A 28 -10.17 15.72 -17.41
N ILE A 29 -10.75 14.52 -17.55
CA ILE A 29 -10.16 13.26 -17.13
C ILE A 29 -9.88 12.46 -18.41
N PRO A 30 -8.69 11.84 -18.57
CA PRO A 30 -8.45 10.96 -19.70
C PRO A 30 -9.43 9.79 -19.71
N VAL A 31 -10.03 9.49 -20.86
CA VAL A 31 -10.96 8.37 -21.02
C VAL A 31 -10.61 7.55 -22.26
N ALA A 32 -10.67 6.23 -22.14
CA ALA A 32 -10.51 5.30 -23.25
C ALA A 32 -11.60 4.23 -23.23
N ALA A 33 -12.05 3.79 -24.40
CA ALA A 33 -12.95 2.65 -24.51
C ALA A 33 -12.16 1.34 -24.43
N LEU A 34 -12.74 0.31 -23.81
CA LEU A 34 -12.15 -1.02 -23.78
C LEU A 34 -12.23 -1.67 -25.17
N ALA A 35 -11.18 -2.40 -25.56
CA ALA A 35 -11.13 -3.16 -26.81
C ALA A 35 -11.89 -4.48 -26.71
N ASN A 36 -11.85 -5.13 -25.54
CA ASN A 36 -12.53 -6.38 -25.24
C ASN A 36 -13.06 -6.33 -23.81
N ASP A 37 -14.01 -7.22 -23.50
CA ASP A 37 -14.47 -7.42 -22.12
C ASP A 37 -13.29 -7.75 -21.21
N VAL A 38 -13.31 -7.23 -19.99
CA VAL A 38 -12.35 -7.51 -18.92
C VAL A 38 -12.97 -8.52 -17.98
N THR A 39 -12.28 -9.62 -17.75
CA THR A 39 -12.65 -10.68 -16.81
C THR A 39 -11.98 -10.47 -15.45
N LEU A 40 -12.38 -11.23 -14.44
CA LEU A 40 -11.76 -11.21 -13.11
C LEU A 40 -10.31 -11.69 -13.10
N GLU A 41 -9.88 -12.41 -14.14
CA GLU A 41 -8.55 -12.99 -14.22
C GLU A 41 -7.59 -12.12 -15.03
N ASP A 42 -8.12 -11.14 -15.78
CA ASP A 42 -7.28 -10.35 -16.66
C ASP A 42 -6.26 -9.50 -15.90
N LYS A 43 -5.01 -9.71 -16.29
CA LYS A 43 -3.83 -8.90 -15.93
C LYS A 43 -3.45 -7.89 -16.99
N VAL A 44 -4.13 -7.88 -18.13
CA VAL A 44 -3.95 -6.91 -19.23
C VAL A 44 -5.31 -6.40 -19.67
N ILE A 45 -5.51 -5.10 -19.55
CA ILE A 45 -6.69 -4.39 -20.03
C ILE A 45 -6.33 -3.76 -21.38
N ARG A 46 -7.05 -4.14 -22.42
CA ARG A 46 -6.85 -3.63 -23.79
C ARG A 46 -7.80 -2.46 -24.05
N LEU A 47 -7.27 -1.39 -24.63
CA LEU A 47 -8.01 -0.18 -24.98
C LEU A 47 -8.12 -0.04 -26.50
N LYS A 48 -9.25 0.52 -26.98
CA LYS A 48 -9.44 0.87 -28.40
C LYS A 48 -8.61 2.09 -28.80
N GLN A 49 -8.32 2.96 -27.84
CA GLN A 49 -7.50 4.15 -28.01
C GLN A 49 -6.66 4.40 -26.76
N ARG A 50 -5.58 5.17 -26.91
CA ARG A 50 -4.77 5.62 -25.77
C ARG A 50 -5.61 6.49 -24.84
N LEU A 51 -5.30 6.45 -23.54
CA LEU A 51 -5.74 7.52 -22.65
C LEU A 51 -5.14 8.85 -23.15
N PRO A 52 -5.95 9.88 -23.42
CA PRO A 52 -5.45 11.14 -23.94
C PRO A 52 -4.65 11.89 -22.87
N GLY A 53 -3.65 12.67 -23.30
CA GLY A 53 -2.79 13.43 -22.39
C GLY A 53 -1.32 13.19 -22.69
N ASP A 54 -0.47 13.58 -21.75
CA ASP A 54 0.97 13.41 -21.83
C ASP A 54 1.33 11.92 -21.63
N PRO A 55 1.84 11.23 -22.68
CA PRO A 55 2.20 9.81 -22.59
C PRO A 55 3.28 9.52 -21.54
N GLU A 56 4.11 10.51 -21.20
CA GLU A 56 5.13 10.37 -20.17
C GLU A 56 4.54 10.37 -18.75
N ARG A 57 3.40 11.05 -18.56
CA ARG A 57 2.70 11.11 -17.25
C ARG A 57 1.91 9.85 -16.96
N TYR A 58 1.35 9.24 -17.99
CA TYR A 58 0.68 7.96 -17.88
C TYR A 58 1.65 6.90 -18.39
N LYS A 59 2.74 6.62 -17.68
CA LYS A 59 3.54 5.39 -17.85
C LYS A 59 3.10 4.28 -16.90
N SER A 60 2.40 4.68 -15.86
CA SER A 60 1.70 3.84 -14.93
C SER A 60 0.70 4.71 -14.17
N GLY A 61 -0.20 4.07 -13.44
CA GLY A 61 -1.10 4.78 -12.55
C GLY A 61 -2.40 4.02 -12.36
N TYR A 62 -3.47 4.73 -12.08
CA TYR A 62 -4.75 4.14 -11.79
C TYR A 62 -5.74 4.40 -12.92
N VAL A 63 -6.55 3.40 -13.25
CA VAL A 63 -7.79 3.58 -14.02
C VAL A 63 -8.98 3.16 -13.19
N LEU A 64 -10.09 3.88 -13.36
CA LEU A 64 -11.39 3.46 -12.86
C LEU A 64 -12.15 2.75 -13.98
N LEU A 65 -12.59 1.52 -13.72
CA LEU A 65 -13.49 0.73 -14.55
C LEU A 65 -14.79 0.55 -13.79
N ASP A 66 -15.87 1.20 -14.22
CA ASP A 66 -17.13 1.29 -13.46
C ASP A 66 -16.90 1.78 -12.02
N ASN A 67 -16.89 0.88 -11.03
CA ASN A 67 -16.58 1.16 -9.63
C ASN A 67 -15.30 0.46 -9.11
N GLU A 68 -14.54 -0.18 -9.99
CA GLU A 68 -13.28 -0.83 -9.67
C GLU A 68 -12.09 0.09 -9.96
N MET A 69 -11.24 0.33 -8.96
CA MET A 69 -9.95 0.96 -9.19
C MET A 69 -8.91 -0.10 -9.54
N VAL A 70 -8.19 0.11 -10.65
CA VAL A 70 -7.13 -0.78 -11.10
C VAL A 70 -5.84 0.00 -11.23
N LEU A 71 -4.76 -0.51 -10.64
CA LEU A 71 -3.43 0.02 -10.89
C LEU A 71 -2.80 -0.73 -12.06
N PHE A 72 -2.18 0.03 -12.95
CA PHE A 72 -1.51 -0.50 -14.12
C PHE A 72 -0.12 0.10 -14.29
N GLN A 73 0.68 -0.62 -15.04
CA GLN A 73 1.90 -0.18 -15.70
C GLN A 73 1.71 -0.41 -17.20
N TRP A 74 2.10 0.55 -18.04
CA TRP A 74 2.03 0.31 -19.48
C TRP A 74 3.05 -0.73 -19.88
N ASN A 75 2.59 -1.86 -20.42
CA ASN A 75 3.44 -2.78 -21.14
C ASN A 75 3.01 -2.80 -22.60
N GLY A 76 3.74 -2.08 -23.44
CA GLY A 76 3.73 -2.30 -24.88
C GLY A 76 2.56 -1.70 -25.67
N ASP A 77 2.51 -2.09 -26.94
CA ASP A 77 1.50 -1.72 -27.96
C ASP A 77 1.18 -0.23 -28.05
N ASN A 78 2.20 0.62 -27.93
CA ASN A 78 2.03 2.03 -28.24
C ASN A 78 0.92 2.64 -27.36
N GLY A 79 0.82 2.29 -26.08
CA GLY A 79 -0.19 2.88 -25.20
C GLY A 79 -1.63 2.36 -25.42
N LEU A 80 -1.79 1.11 -25.86
CA LEU A 80 -3.11 0.46 -25.99
C LEU A 80 -3.35 -0.67 -24.97
N THR A 81 -2.35 -1.04 -24.18
CA THR A 81 -2.40 -2.12 -23.19
C THR A 81 -1.99 -1.66 -21.80
N LEU A 82 -2.95 -1.64 -20.87
CA LEU A 82 -2.69 -1.43 -19.44
C LEU A 82 -2.41 -2.79 -18.81
N SER A 83 -1.19 -3.03 -18.34
CA SER A 83 -0.83 -4.31 -17.73
C SER A 83 -0.59 -4.19 -16.24
N MET A 84 -0.66 -5.29 -15.53
CA MET A 84 -0.20 -5.39 -14.16
C MET A 84 0.54 -6.72 -13.95
N PRO A 85 1.39 -6.80 -12.93
CA PRO A 85 1.98 -8.08 -12.52
C PRO A 85 0.89 -9.11 -12.25
N PRO A 86 1.12 -10.40 -12.53
CA PRO A 86 0.24 -11.44 -12.07
C PRO A 86 0.35 -11.60 -10.54
N ARG A 87 -0.70 -12.14 -9.92
CA ARG A 87 -0.64 -12.71 -8.57
C ARG A 87 0.31 -13.91 -8.55
N PHE A 88 0.61 -14.40 -7.36
CA PHE A 88 1.47 -15.57 -7.14
C PHE A 88 0.98 -16.83 -7.91
N ASP A 89 -0.32 -16.95 -8.16
CA ASP A 89 -0.91 -18.02 -8.98
C ASP A 89 -0.56 -17.92 -10.48
N GLY A 90 0.01 -16.80 -10.93
CA GLY A 90 0.38 -16.51 -12.32
C GLY A 90 -0.81 -16.17 -13.23
N GLN A 91 -2.04 -16.34 -12.75
CA GLN A 91 -3.26 -16.27 -13.55
C GLN A 91 -3.87 -14.88 -13.47
N LYS A 92 -4.09 -14.37 -12.26
CA LYS A 92 -4.89 -13.16 -12.04
C LYS A 92 -4.05 -11.90 -12.00
N GLY A 93 -4.63 -10.75 -12.37
CA GLY A 93 -4.00 -9.45 -12.16
C GLY A 93 -3.81 -9.13 -10.67
N LEU A 94 -2.60 -8.72 -10.28
CA LEU A 94 -2.27 -8.42 -8.88
C LEU A 94 -2.99 -7.17 -8.37
N TYR A 95 -3.05 -6.12 -9.19
CA TYR A 95 -3.54 -4.81 -8.76
C TYR A 95 -4.95 -4.46 -9.27
N ARG A 96 -5.81 -5.46 -9.22
CA ARG A 96 -7.27 -5.32 -9.31
C ARG A 96 -7.82 -4.88 -7.95
N GLY A 97 -9.00 -4.26 -7.91
CA GLY A 97 -9.66 -3.93 -6.64
C GLY A 97 -8.85 -3.04 -5.69
N MET A 98 -8.22 -1.98 -6.21
CA MET A 98 -7.40 -1.06 -5.42
C MET A 98 -8.26 -0.17 -4.53
N PHE A 99 -7.71 0.31 -3.41
CA PHE A 99 -8.43 1.14 -2.44
C PHE A 99 -9.75 0.53 -1.92
N GLY A 100 -9.78 -0.81 -1.77
CA GLY A 100 -10.93 -1.53 -1.24
C GLY A 100 -12.11 -1.65 -2.22
N THR A 101 -11.94 -1.28 -3.49
CA THR A 101 -12.96 -1.54 -4.51
C THR A 101 -13.06 -3.03 -4.81
N GLN A 102 -14.23 -3.51 -5.21
CA GLN A 102 -14.45 -4.92 -5.55
C GLN A 102 -13.98 -5.21 -6.97
N GLU A 103 -13.24 -6.32 -7.14
CA GLU A 103 -12.86 -6.84 -8.46
C GLU A 103 -14.11 -7.30 -9.23
N ALA A 104 -14.25 -6.87 -10.49
CA ALA A 104 -15.40 -7.19 -11.32
C ALA A 104 -15.01 -7.55 -12.77
N GLY A 105 -15.96 -8.13 -13.50
CA GLY A 105 -15.91 -8.17 -14.95
C GLY A 105 -16.50 -6.89 -15.53
N HIS A 106 -15.94 -6.39 -16.63
CA HIS A 106 -16.38 -5.16 -17.29
C HIS A 106 -16.64 -5.41 -18.77
N SER A 107 -17.80 -5.00 -19.28
CA SER A 107 -18.08 -5.16 -20.71
C SER A 107 -17.50 -4.00 -21.53
N ALA A 108 -16.85 -4.31 -22.65
CA ALA A 108 -16.34 -3.31 -23.57
C ALA A 108 -17.42 -2.50 -24.30
N THR A 109 -18.68 -2.90 -24.18
CA THR A 109 -19.80 -2.18 -24.80
C THR A 109 -20.30 -1.01 -23.94
N ASN A 110 -20.15 -1.08 -22.61
CA ASN A 110 -20.71 -0.11 -21.67
C ASN A 110 -19.70 0.45 -20.66
N CYS A 111 -18.53 -0.15 -20.51
CA CYS A 111 -17.48 0.32 -19.61
C CYS A 111 -16.45 1.18 -20.34
N LEU A 112 -16.01 2.24 -19.68
CA LEU A 112 -14.90 3.09 -20.10
C LEU A 112 -13.80 3.07 -19.04
N ALA A 113 -12.56 3.17 -19.47
CA ALA A 113 -11.40 3.34 -18.60
C ALA A 113 -11.13 4.82 -18.37
N TYR A 114 -11.35 5.28 -17.14
CA TYR A 114 -11.07 6.66 -16.72
C TYR A 114 -9.70 6.73 -16.06
N GLY A 115 -8.76 7.46 -16.67
CA GLY A 115 -7.42 7.68 -16.11
C GLY A 115 -7.47 8.55 -14.86
N MET A 116 -7.23 7.94 -13.70
CA MET A 116 -7.30 8.63 -12.42
C MET A 116 -6.00 9.38 -12.12
N PRO A 117 -6.07 10.55 -11.46
CA PRO A 117 -4.87 11.26 -11.02
C PRO A 117 -3.98 10.36 -10.16
N PHE A 118 -2.73 10.23 -10.57
CA PHE A 118 -1.77 9.45 -9.81
C PHE A 118 -1.39 10.19 -8.52
N ARG A 119 -1.55 9.52 -7.38
CA ARG A 119 -1.25 10.10 -6.07
C ARG A 119 0.05 9.54 -5.50
N VAL A 120 0.01 8.26 -5.17
CA VAL A 120 1.12 7.49 -4.62
C VAL A 120 0.85 6.03 -4.94
N TRP A 121 1.90 5.25 -4.93
CA TRP A 121 1.80 3.80 -5.01
C TRP A 121 1.34 3.25 -3.66
N ASP A 122 0.08 2.83 -3.58
CA ASP A 122 -0.45 2.05 -2.47
C ASP A 122 -0.74 0.64 -2.96
N THR A 123 0.26 -0.24 -2.86
CA THR A 123 0.31 -1.52 -3.58
C THR A 123 0.30 -2.75 -2.67
N TYR A 124 -0.06 -2.59 -1.40
CA TYR A 124 -0.18 -3.74 -0.50
C TYR A 124 -1.28 -4.69 -0.98
N LYS A 125 -0.92 -5.98 -1.09
CA LYS A 125 -1.83 -7.09 -1.30
C LYS A 125 -1.45 -8.22 -0.34
N PRO A 126 -2.40 -8.77 0.44
CA PRO A 126 -2.09 -9.82 1.39
C PRO A 126 -1.48 -11.04 0.71
N ARG A 127 -0.34 -11.52 1.22
CA ARG A 127 0.35 -12.75 0.78
C ARG A 127 0.81 -12.72 -0.68
N GLU A 128 1.02 -11.54 -1.22
CA GLU A 128 1.55 -11.34 -2.56
C GLU A 128 2.89 -10.62 -2.48
N PHE A 129 3.73 -10.79 -3.49
CA PHE A 129 4.97 -10.04 -3.64
C PHE A 129 5.21 -9.68 -5.09
N ASP A 130 5.50 -8.40 -5.32
CA ASP A 130 5.99 -7.90 -6.59
C ASP A 130 6.97 -6.74 -6.33
N ASN A 131 7.87 -6.51 -7.29
CA ASN A 131 8.90 -5.47 -7.17
C ASN A 131 8.32 -4.03 -7.17
N SER A 132 7.06 -3.84 -7.55
CA SER A 132 6.36 -2.55 -7.49
C SER A 132 5.56 -2.34 -6.21
N MET A 133 5.62 -3.27 -5.25
CA MET A 133 5.04 -3.07 -3.93
C MET A 133 5.75 -1.95 -3.17
N VAL A 134 4.97 -1.11 -2.50
CA VAL A 134 5.45 0.04 -1.73
C VAL A 134 5.21 -0.20 -0.26
N TYR A 135 6.28 0.01 0.49
CA TYR A 135 6.35 -0.15 1.93
C TYR A 135 7.43 0.77 2.47
N PHE A 136 7.32 1.11 3.76
CA PHE A 136 8.44 1.64 4.51
C PHE A 136 9.14 0.48 5.21
N GLN A 137 10.47 0.35 5.06
CA GLN A 137 11.26 -0.66 5.75
C GLN A 137 12.29 0.00 6.65
N TRP A 138 12.39 -0.51 7.87
CA TRP A 138 13.51 -0.24 8.77
C TRP A 138 14.23 -1.56 9.06
N SER A 139 15.55 -1.52 9.00
CA SER A 139 16.43 -2.66 9.20
C SER A 139 17.56 -2.25 10.12
N THR A 140 17.88 -3.10 11.09
CA THR A 140 19.02 -2.92 11.99
C THR A 140 19.66 -4.27 12.26
N GLN A 141 20.95 -4.24 12.62
CA GLN A 141 21.70 -5.42 13.02
C GLN A 141 22.50 -5.09 14.27
N LEU A 142 22.29 -5.89 15.31
CA LEU A 142 23.01 -5.78 16.58
C LEU A 142 23.52 -7.15 16.99
N ASP A 143 24.83 -7.28 17.15
CA ASP A 143 25.44 -8.55 17.51
C ASP A 143 24.98 -9.02 18.89
N LEU A 144 24.61 -10.30 18.99
CA LEU A 144 24.11 -10.94 20.21
C LEU A 144 22.87 -10.26 20.79
N ALA A 145 22.11 -9.50 19.99
CA ALA A 145 20.87 -8.89 20.44
C ALA A 145 19.73 -9.91 20.47
N HIS A 146 18.98 -9.86 21.57
CA HIS A 146 17.74 -10.58 21.78
C HIS A 146 16.58 -9.61 21.64
N TRP A 147 15.81 -9.69 20.55
CA TRP A 147 14.71 -8.77 20.29
C TRP A 147 13.46 -9.18 21.08
N ASN A 148 13.04 -8.32 22.02
CA ASN A 148 11.92 -8.57 22.91
C ASN A 148 10.59 -8.15 22.29
N SER A 149 10.55 -6.94 21.73
CA SER A 149 9.34 -6.32 21.23
C SER A 149 9.64 -5.20 20.26
N TYR A 150 8.61 -4.79 19.51
CA TYR A 150 8.63 -3.51 18.85
C TYR A 150 7.29 -2.82 18.97
N LEU A 151 7.33 -1.50 18.91
CA LEU A 151 6.16 -0.65 18.85
C LEU A 151 6.40 0.42 17.79
N TRP A 152 5.32 0.92 17.21
CA TRP A 152 5.40 2.11 16.37
C TRP A 152 4.27 3.06 16.71
N ARG A 153 4.52 4.33 16.43
CA ARG A 153 3.50 5.37 16.45
C ARG A 153 3.21 5.81 15.05
N GLN A 154 1.94 6.05 14.80
CA GLN A 154 1.46 6.53 13.52
C GLN A 154 0.44 7.63 13.69
N THR A 155 0.33 8.47 12.67
CA THR A 155 -0.79 9.38 12.50
C THR A 155 -1.65 8.88 11.35
N ILE A 156 -2.89 8.51 11.65
CA ILE A 156 -3.94 8.34 10.64
C ILE A 156 -4.70 9.66 10.54
N PRO A 157 -4.75 10.32 9.37
CA PRO A 157 -5.57 11.50 9.18
C PRO A 157 -7.04 11.21 9.57
N GLN A 158 -7.60 12.03 10.47
CA GLN A 158 -9.00 11.96 10.92
C GLN A 158 -9.47 10.63 11.55
N SER A 159 -8.55 9.79 12.06
CA SER A 159 -8.91 8.47 12.63
C SER A 159 -9.74 7.61 11.64
N ASP A 160 -9.38 7.68 10.36
CA ASP A 160 -10.08 6.99 9.29
C ASP A 160 -10.05 5.46 9.47
N LYS A 161 -11.21 4.86 9.75
CA LYS A 161 -11.35 3.42 10.03
C LYS A 161 -11.07 2.51 8.83
N ASN A 162 -11.09 3.07 7.62
CA ASN A 162 -10.89 2.29 6.40
C ASN A 162 -9.41 2.20 6.02
N ILE A 163 -8.52 2.92 6.71
CA ILE A 163 -7.07 2.85 6.51
C ILE A 163 -6.47 2.03 7.63
N VAL A 164 -5.79 0.94 7.26
CA VAL A 164 -5.06 0.10 8.21
C VAL A 164 -3.58 0.11 7.87
N VAL A 165 -2.76 0.27 8.89
CA VAL A 165 -1.32 0.06 8.78
C VAL A 165 -1.00 -1.31 9.35
N HIS A 166 -0.31 -2.12 8.54
CA HIS A 166 0.26 -3.40 8.94
C HIS A 166 1.74 -3.21 9.25
N GLY A 167 2.17 -3.57 10.45
CA GLY A 167 3.57 -3.81 10.75
C GLY A 167 3.86 -5.30 10.58
N MET A 168 4.89 -5.64 9.80
CA MET A 168 5.37 -7.02 9.61
C MET A 168 6.86 -7.05 9.94
N ALA A 169 7.26 -7.79 10.97
CA ALA A 169 8.67 -7.95 11.34
C ALA A 169 9.26 -9.26 10.81
N ARG A 170 10.58 -9.37 10.76
CA ARG A 170 11.34 -10.62 10.66
C ARG A 170 12.67 -10.49 11.40
N LEU A 171 13.20 -11.62 11.85
CA LEU A 171 14.47 -11.71 12.56
C LEU A 171 15.46 -12.51 11.74
N ASP A 172 16.72 -12.09 11.74
CA ASP A 172 17.86 -12.85 11.18
C ASP A 172 17.67 -13.26 9.71
N GLY A 173 16.92 -12.44 8.96
CA GLY A 173 16.56 -12.73 7.57
C GLY A 173 15.67 -13.96 7.37
N LYS A 174 15.14 -14.57 8.45
CA LYS A 174 14.31 -15.77 8.39
C LYS A 174 12.88 -15.42 7.99
N GLY A 175 12.41 -16.08 6.94
CA GLY A 175 11.08 -15.90 6.38
C GLY A 175 10.99 -14.74 5.40
N ASN A 176 9.95 -14.79 4.57
CA ASN A 176 9.65 -13.75 3.61
C ASN A 176 8.45 -12.91 4.08
N PHE A 177 8.43 -11.63 3.68
CA PHE A 177 7.35 -10.72 4.06
C PHE A 177 5.99 -11.05 3.42
N TRP A 178 5.96 -11.96 2.45
CA TRP A 178 4.74 -12.46 1.81
C TRP A 178 4.30 -13.83 2.35
N ASP A 179 5.07 -14.43 3.26
CA ASP A 179 4.64 -15.66 3.93
C ASP A 179 3.39 -15.39 4.78
N ALA A 180 2.67 -16.45 5.16
CA ALA A 180 1.56 -16.27 6.10
C ALA A 180 2.12 -15.82 7.47
N PRO A 181 1.47 -14.84 8.15
CA PRO A 181 1.83 -14.50 9.52
C PRO A 181 1.82 -15.73 10.41
N GLY A 182 2.88 -15.89 11.19
CA GLY A 182 3.09 -17.06 12.02
C GLY A 182 4.32 -16.86 12.89
N MET A 183 4.29 -17.44 14.09
CA MET A 183 5.45 -17.57 14.96
C MET A 183 5.94 -19.01 14.85
N ASN A 184 6.96 -19.25 14.02
CA ASN A 184 7.68 -20.52 13.98
C ASN A 184 9.18 -20.28 13.87
N ASP A 185 9.97 -21.36 13.85
CA ASP A 185 11.43 -21.24 13.89
C ASP A 185 12.05 -20.50 12.69
N MET A 186 11.30 -20.35 11.59
CA MET A 186 11.74 -19.77 10.32
C MET A 186 10.93 -18.55 9.87
N THR A 187 9.88 -18.17 10.59
CA THR A 187 8.99 -17.08 10.22
C THR A 187 8.54 -16.42 11.52
N LEU A 188 8.96 -15.17 11.73
CA LEU A 188 8.40 -14.32 12.78
C LEU A 188 7.66 -13.16 12.12
N LEU A 189 6.72 -13.50 11.25
CA LEU A 189 5.92 -12.51 10.57
C LEU A 189 4.74 -12.18 11.48
N ILE A 190 4.92 -11.16 12.32
CA ILE A 190 3.86 -10.67 13.19
C ILE A 190 3.12 -9.59 12.42
N ASP A 191 1.94 -9.92 11.87
CA ASP A 191 1.03 -8.92 11.36
C ASP A 191 0.35 -8.23 12.53
N SER A 192 0.59 -6.94 12.64
CA SER A 192 0.02 -6.10 13.67
C SER A 192 -0.77 -5.00 12.98
N VAL A 193 -2.09 -5.09 13.12
CA VAL A 193 -3.04 -4.08 12.67
C VAL A 193 -3.10 -3.02 13.74
N ALA A 194 -2.81 -1.77 13.38
CA ALA A 194 -2.71 -0.69 14.34
C ALA A 194 -3.95 -0.55 15.25
N GLY A 195 -3.69 -0.71 16.55
CA GLY A 195 -4.54 -0.39 17.69
C GLY A 195 -3.72 0.00 18.94
N GLY A 196 -2.47 0.45 18.76
CA GLY A 196 -1.63 0.97 19.86
C GLY A 196 -1.12 -0.08 20.85
N GLY A 197 -0.82 -1.30 20.41
CA GLY A 197 -0.25 -2.35 21.25
C GLY A 197 1.26 -2.51 21.05
N ASN A 198 2.00 -2.71 22.14
CA ASN A 198 3.36 -3.24 22.11
C ASN A 198 3.30 -4.65 21.50
N VAL A 199 3.94 -4.84 20.34
CA VAL A 199 3.96 -6.12 19.64
C VAL A 199 5.09 -6.96 20.21
N LYS A 200 4.72 -7.95 21.03
CA LYS A 200 5.68 -8.88 21.62
C LYS A 200 6.27 -9.79 20.55
N VAL A 201 7.59 -9.75 20.42
CA VAL A 201 8.38 -10.58 19.51
C VAL A 201 8.82 -11.88 20.20
N ASN A 202 9.05 -11.81 21.53
CA ASN A 202 9.32 -12.95 22.43
C ASN A 202 10.15 -14.08 21.75
N ARG A 203 11.33 -13.77 21.22
CA ARG A 203 12.23 -14.81 20.73
C ARG A 203 13.70 -14.56 21.03
N THR A 204 14.32 -15.64 21.51
CA THR A 204 15.77 -15.84 21.58
C THR A 204 16.38 -15.80 20.19
N GLY A 205 17.13 -14.73 19.90
CA GLY A 205 18.22 -14.82 18.93
C GLY A 205 19.04 -16.05 19.32
N HIS A 206 19.21 -16.99 18.39
CA HIS A 206 20.07 -18.14 18.63
C HIS A 206 21.48 -17.60 18.91
N LEU A 207 22.26 -18.24 19.78
CA LEU A 207 23.63 -17.80 20.12
C LEU A 207 24.57 -17.59 18.90
N ASN A 208 24.16 -18.07 17.72
CA ASN A 208 24.89 -17.98 16.46
C ASN A 208 24.17 -17.13 15.38
N ASP A 209 22.99 -16.59 15.68
CA ASP A 209 22.23 -15.79 14.72
C ASP A 209 22.63 -14.31 14.87
N ALA A 210 23.01 -13.69 13.75
CA ALA A 210 23.34 -12.28 13.68
C ALA A 210 22.07 -11.48 13.94
N GLY A 211 21.96 -10.81 15.11
CA GLY A 211 20.74 -10.17 15.64
C GLY A 211 20.16 -9.07 14.76
N GLN A 212 19.70 -9.44 13.58
CA GLN A 212 19.09 -8.61 12.56
C GLN A 212 17.61 -8.50 12.85
N PHE A 213 17.11 -7.28 12.82
CA PHE A 213 15.70 -6.96 12.93
C PHE A 213 15.29 -6.15 11.71
N ASP A 214 14.38 -6.70 10.92
CA ASP A 214 13.74 -5.97 9.83
C ASP A 214 12.25 -5.82 10.13
N VAL A 215 11.70 -4.64 9.86
CA VAL A 215 10.25 -4.40 9.93
C VAL A 215 9.80 -3.62 8.70
N ARG A 216 8.70 -4.07 8.10
CA ARG A 216 8.01 -3.42 6.99
C ARG A 216 6.65 -2.93 7.42
N PHE A 217 6.30 -1.75 6.93
CA PHE A 217 5.00 -1.13 7.12
C PHE A 217 4.27 -1.02 5.80
N TYR A 218 3.06 -1.56 5.78
CA TYR A 218 2.16 -1.55 4.63
C TYR A 218 0.88 -0.79 4.96
N VAL A 219 0.22 -0.26 3.93
CA VAL A 219 -1.07 0.43 4.07
C VAL A 219 -2.13 -0.35 3.32
N GLU A 220 -3.12 -0.84 4.05
CA GLU A 220 -4.35 -1.43 3.52
C GLU A 220 -5.45 -0.36 3.49
N TYR A 221 -6.16 -0.30 2.38
CA TYR A 221 -7.38 0.47 2.22
C TYR A 221 -8.56 -0.51 2.12
N LYS A 222 -9.39 -0.53 3.15
CA LYS A 222 -10.54 -1.42 3.28
C LYS A 222 -11.71 -0.98 2.39
N PRO A 223 -12.69 -1.85 2.13
CA PRO A 223 -13.91 -1.49 1.43
C PRO A 223 -14.55 -0.22 1.99
N GLY A 224 -14.97 0.68 1.09
CA GLY A 224 -15.43 2.03 1.43
C GLY A 224 -14.34 3.09 1.49
N SER A 225 -13.06 2.72 1.28
CA SER A 225 -11.99 3.72 1.12
C SER A 225 -12.14 4.53 -0.16
N PHE A 226 -12.65 3.90 -1.23
CA PHE A 226 -13.05 4.52 -2.49
C PHE A 226 -14.43 3.98 -2.91
N ASP A 227 -15.28 4.86 -3.45
CA ASP A 227 -16.55 4.53 -4.08
C ASP A 227 -16.90 5.63 -5.09
N ALA A 228 -16.90 5.31 -6.37
CA ALA A 228 -17.24 6.25 -7.44
C ALA A 228 -18.73 6.64 -7.43
N GLN A 229 -19.60 5.80 -6.86
CA GLN A 229 -21.03 6.10 -6.74
C GLN A 229 -21.32 7.04 -5.56
N ASN A 230 -20.53 6.94 -4.49
CA ASN A 230 -20.66 7.78 -3.29
C ASN A 230 -19.32 8.47 -2.91
N PRO A 231 -18.73 9.28 -3.80
CA PRO A 231 -17.35 9.76 -3.64
C PRO A 231 -17.13 10.69 -2.44
N ARG A 232 -18.21 11.28 -1.91
CA ARG A 232 -18.18 12.13 -0.70
C ARG A 232 -18.06 11.34 0.60
N GLN A 233 -18.45 10.07 0.59
CA GLN A 233 -18.40 9.20 1.77
C GLN A 233 -17.15 8.32 1.78
N ALA A 234 -16.49 8.18 0.63
CA ALA A 234 -15.33 7.32 0.41
C ALA A 234 -14.10 8.16 0.03
N GLU A 235 -13.54 8.88 1.01
CA GLU A 235 -12.40 9.77 0.82
C GLU A 235 -11.08 9.23 1.36
N SER A 236 -11.10 8.06 2.02
CA SER A 236 -9.94 7.48 2.69
C SER A 236 -8.78 7.24 1.71
N TRP A 237 -9.07 6.87 0.46
CA TRP A 237 -8.09 6.68 -0.61
C TRP A 237 -7.23 7.93 -0.91
N LYS A 238 -7.71 9.13 -0.56
CA LYS A 238 -6.98 10.39 -0.75
C LYS A 238 -5.94 10.61 0.36
N ARG A 239 -6.00 9.86 1.46
CA ARG A 239 -5.18 10.04 2.67
C ARG A 239 -4.12 8.96 2.80
N CYS A 240 -3.01 9.27 3.45
CA CYS A 240 -1.91 8.33 3.65
C CYS A 240 -1.48 8.42 5.12
N PRO A 241 -1.37 7.30 5.84
CA PRO A 241 -0.89 7.31 7.21
C PRO A 241 0.60 7.67 7.24
N LYS A 242 1.07 8.19 8.37
CA LYS A 242 2.48 8.50 8.59
C LYS A 242 3.01 7.69 9.77
N ILE A 243 4.07 6.92 9.54
CA ILE A 243 4.86 6.33 10.63
C ILE A 243 5.72 7.45 11.22
N GLN A 244 5.57 7.71 12.51
CA GLN A 244 6.25 8.79 13.21
C GLN A 244 7.47 8.30 13.97
N GLU A 245 7.37 7.12 14.54
CA GLU A 245 8.35 6.58 15.47
C GLU A 245 8.25 5.06 15.46
N ILE A 246 9.40 4.41 15.52
CA ILE A 246 9.54 2.97 15.69
C ILE A 246 10.51 2.76 16.83
N GLN A 247 10.11 2.00 17.83
CA GLN A 247 10.98 1.59 18.93
C GLN A 247 11.04 0.07 18.94
N ALA A 248 12.24 -0.46 19.15
CA ALA A 248 12.47 -1.88 19.35
C ALA A 248 13.19 -2.07 20.69
N GLU A 249 12.70 -3.01 21.48
CA GLU A 249 13.28 -3.38 22.76
C GLU A 249 14.13 -4.64 22.57
N TYR A 250 15.34 -4.64 23.12
CA TYR A 250 16.24 -5.78 23.05
C TYR A 250 17.09 -5.93 24.31
N ASP A 251 17.53 -7.16 24.57
CA ASP A 251 18.58 -7.47 25.55
C ASP A 251 19.88 -7.80 24.82
N ARG A 252 21.02 -7.44 25.39
CA ARG A 252 22.33 -7.79 24.83
C ARG A 252 23.31 -8.10 25.97
N PRO A 253 24.14 -9.16 25.87
CA PRO A 253 25.23 -9.36 26.81
C PRO A 253 26.16 -8.15 26.85
N THR A 254 26.59 -7.74 28.04
CA THR A 254 27.64 -6.72 28.19
C THR A 254 28.90 -7.20 27.49
N GLN A 255 29.39 -6.44 26.52
CA GLN A 255 30.69 -6.71 25.89
C GLN A 255 31.76 -5.84 26.56
N THR A 256 32.72 -6.48 27.20
CA THR A 256 33.96 -5.81 27.64
C THR A 256 34.86 -5.66 26.43
N LEU A 257 34.92 -4.45 25.86
CA LEU A 257 35.76 -4.17 24.68
C LEU A 257 37.26 -4.19 25.01
N HIS A 258 37.61 -3.88 26.25
CA HIS A 258 38.97 -3.89 26.74
C HIS A 258 38.98 -4.08 28.25
N HIS A 259 39.87 -4.95 28.76
CA HIS A 259 40.12 -5.13 30.18
C HIS A 259 41.62 -5.01 30.41
N GLU A 260 42.05 -4.08 31.27
CA GLU A 260 43.42 -4.05 31.76
C GLU A 260 43.44 -4.70 33.14
N ASP A 261 44.03 -5.89 33.22
CA ASP A 261 44.43 -6.49 34.49
C ASP A 261 45.65 -5.71 35.02
N ARG A 262 45.59 -5.30 36.30
CA ARG A 262 46.74 -4.72 37.03
C ARG A 262 47.51 -5.80 37.78
#